data_AF-A0A536BL12-F1
#
_entry.id   AF-A0A536BL12-F1
#
_cell.length_a   1.000
_cell.length_b   1.000
_cell.length_c   1.000
_cell.angle_alpha   90.00
_cell.angle_beta   90.00
_cell.angle_gamma   90.00
#
_symmetry.space_group_name_H-M   'P 1'
#
loop_
_entity.id
_entity.type
_entity.pdbx_description
1 polymer ?
#
loop_
_entity_poly.entity_id
_entity_poly.type
_entity_poly.pdbx_seq_one_letter_code
_entity_poly.pdbx_strand_id
1 'polypeptide(L)' 'MQLMERPQTTATVLEGHINDVRTVLSAIPIDAIERAVGIILDAYDNGAHVYVVGNGGSATNATHFACD' A
#
# COMPACT_ATOMS: atom_id res chain seq x y z
N MET A 1 29.98 11.68 -24.03
CA MET A 1 29.75 10.23 -23.93
C MET A 1 28.33 10.02 -23.47
N GLN A 2 27.41 9.82 -24.40
CA GLN A 2 25.97 9.71 -24.14
C GLN A 2 25.72 8.31 -23.59
N LEU A 3 25.34 8.22 -22.31
CA LEU A 3 24.91 6.97 -21.69
C LEU A 3 23.67 6.49 -22.45
N MET A 4 23.80 5.38 -23.17
CA MET A 4 22.70 4.76 -23.89
C MET A 4 21.74 4.17 -22.84
N GLU A 5 20.57 4.79 -22.67
CA GLU A 5 19.49 4.19 -21.89
C GLU A 5 19.15 2.83 -22.50
N ARG A 6 19.21 1.77 -21.70
CA ARG A 6 18.78 0.43 -22.13
C ARG A 6 17.34 0.55 -22.66
N PRO A 7 17.04 0.03 -23.86
CA PRO A 7 15.67 0.05 -24.38
C PRO A 7 14.74 -0.68 -23.40
N GLN A 8 13.57 -0.10 -23.16
CA GLN A 8 12.54 -0.71 -22.32
C GLN A 8 12.07 -2.02 -22.96
N THR A 9 12.22 -3.12 -22.24
CA THR A 9 11.68 -4.43 -22.60
C THR A 9 10.67 -4.85 -21.54
N THR A 10 9.82 -5.85 -21.85
CA THR A 10 8.91 -6.42 -20.84
C THR A 10 9.66 -6.84 -19.58
N ALA A 11 10.86 -7.43 -19.74
CA ALA A 11 11.68 -7.83 -18.60
C ALA A 11 12.13 -6.63 -17.75
N THR A 12 12.59 -5.52 -18.38
CA THR A 12 13.02 -4.34 -17.60
C THR A 12 11.87 -3.64 -16.88
N VAL A 13 10.68 -3.65 -17.47
CA VAL A 13 9.47 -3.10 -16.83
C VAL A 13 9.08 -3.94 -15.60
N LEU A 14 9.11 -5.27 -15.72
CA LEU A 14 8.81 -6.17 -14.60
C LEU A 14 9.84 -6.05 -13.47
N GLU A 15 11.13 -6.02 -13.81
CA GLU A 15 12.22 -5.79 -12.85
C GLU A 15 12.04 -4.45 -12.11
N GLY A 16 11.69 -3.39 -12.85
CA GLY A 16 11.39 -2.07 -12.30
C GLY A 16 10.22 -2.11 -11.32
N HIS A 17 9.08 -2.68 -11.74
CA HIS A 17 7.90 -2.77 -10.88
C HIS A 17 8.19 -3.54 -9.57
N ILE A 18 8.91 -4.65 -9.64
CA ILE A 18 9.30 -5.41 -8.45
C ILE A 18 10.19 -4.56 -7.54
N ASN A 19 11.12 -3.80 -8.10
CA ASN A 19 12.00 -2.93 -7.32
C ASN A 19 11.26 -1.76 -6.67
N ASP A 20 10.29 -1.17 -7.38
CA ASP A 20 9.44 -0.10 -6.86
C ASP A 20 8.63 -0.61 -5.67
N VAL A 21 8.00 -1.79 -5.80
CA VAL A 21 7.27 -2.43 -4.70
C VAL A 21 8.18 -2.70 -3.51
N ARG A 22 9.39 -3.25 -3.72
CA ARG A 22 10.36 -3.47 -2.63
C ARG A 22 10.75 -2.17 -1.94
N THR A 23 10.95 -1.11 -2.71
CA THR A 23 11.33 0.21 -2.18
C THR A 23 10.23 0.76 -1.29
N VAL A 24 8.97 0.71 -1.74
CA VAL A 24 7.82 1.15 -0.95
C VAL A 24 7.67 0.31 0.32
N LEU A 25 7.75 -1.02 0.21
CA LEU A 25 7.68 -1.92 1.37
C LEU A 25 8.77 -1.63 2.40
N SER A 26 9.98 -1.30 1.95
CA SER A 26 11.11 -0.98 2.84
C SER A 26 10.95 0.38 3.54
N ALA A 27 10.08 1.25 3.02
CA ALA A 27 9.85 2.60 3.55
C ALA A 27 8.63 2.68 4.50
N ILE A 28 7.91 1.56 4.73
CA ILE A 28 6.73 1.57 5.60
C ILE A 28 7.16 1.84 7.05
N PRO A 29 6.66 2.92 7.69
CA PRO A 29 6.99 3.22 9.08
C PRO A 29 6.17 2.33 10.02
N ILE A 30 6.81 1.28 10.57
CA ILE A 30 6.16 0.27 11.42
C ILE A 30 5.41 0.90 12.60
N ASP A 31 6.02 1.84 13.31
CA ASP A 31 5.37 2.52 14.45
C ASP A 31 4.07 3.24 14.04
N ALA A 32 3.99 3.74 12.82
CA ALA A 32 2.76 4.39 12.33
C ALA A 32 1.67 3.37 12.02
N ILE A 33 2.04 2.21 11.50
CA ILE A 33 1.12 1.09 11.28
C ILE A 33 0.57 0.59 12.62
N GLU A 34 1.44 0.39 13.62
CA GLU A 34 1.01 -0.03 14.97
C GLU A 34 0.01 0.96 15.58
N ARG A 35 0.27 2.26 15.46
CA ARG A 35 -0.68 3.29 15.93
C ARG A 35 -2.02 3.24 15.18
N ALA A 36 -1.99 3.07 13.85
CA ALA A 36 -3.21 2.99 13.06
C ALA A 36 -4.05 1.77 13.44
N VAL A 37 -3.42 0.61 13.65
CA VAL A 37 -4.06 -0.60 14.14
C VAL A 37 -4.65 -0.38 15.54
N GLY A 38 -3.89 0.25 16.44
CA GLY A 38 -4.38 0.61 17.78
C GLY A 38 -5.65 1.44 17.75
N ILE A 39 -5.70 2.49 16.92
CA ILE A 39 -6.90 3.34 16.78
C ILE A 39 -8.12 2.53 16.30
N ILE A 40 -7.92 1.59 15.38
CA ILE A 40 -9.00 0.74 14.86
C ILE A 40 -9.51 -0.22 15.95
N LEU A 41 -8.61 -0.82 16.72
CA LEU A 41 -8.96 -1.71 17.82
C LEU A 41 -9.64 -0.95 18.97
N ASP A 42 -9.15 0.23 19.33
CA ASP A 42 -9.78 1.09 20.32
C ASP A 42 -11.21 1.48 19.89
N ALA A 43 -11.41 1.76 18.59
CA ALA A 43 -12.75 2.04 18.07
C ALA A 43 -13.67 0.82 18.19
N TYR A 44 -13.16 -0.38 17.92
CA TYR A 44 -13.89 -1.63 18.11
C TYR A 44 -14.28 -1.85 19.58
N ASP A 45 -13.33 -1.72 20.50
CA ASP A 45 -13.55 -1.95 21.94
C ASP A 45 -14.57 -0.98 22.54
N ASN A 46 -14.65 0.24 21.99
CA ASN A 46 -15.60 1.27 22.42
C ASN A 46 -16.95 1.23 21.66
N GLY A 47 -17.18 0.24 20.80
CA GLY A 47 -18.40 0.12 19.99
C GLY A 47 -18.59 1.26 18.98
N ALA A 48 -17.49 1.90 18.55
CA ALA A 48 -17.50 2.94 17.54
C ALA A 48 -17.48 2.36 16.11
N HIS A 49 -17.63 3.23 15.12
CA HIS A 49 -17.62 2.85 13.71
C HIS A 49 -16.40 3.40 12.99
N VAL A 50 -15.75 2.53 12.20
CA VAL A 50 -14.68 2.91 11.26
C VAL A 50 -15.27 2.93 9.86
N TYR A 51 -15.16 4.07 9.18
CA TYR A 51 -15.58 4.22 7.78
C TYR A 51 -14.36 4.17 6.87
N VAL A 52 -14.35 3.24 5.92
CA VAL A 52 -13.24 3.08 4.97
C VAL A 52 -13.72 3.44 3.57
N VAL A 53 -12.97 4.30 2.90
CA VAL A 53 -13.32 4.86 1.59
C VAL A 53 -12.12 4.82 0.66
N GLY A 54 -12.38 4.67 -0.64
CA GLY A 54 -11.34 4.65 -1.67
C GLY A 54 -11.96 4.84 -3.06
N ASN A 55 -11.11 5.22 -4.02
CA ASN A 55 -11.49 5.37 -5.43
C ASN A 55 -10.74 4.35 -6.30
N GLY A 56 -11.33 3.95 -7.43
CA GLY A 56 -10.71 3.00 -8.36
C GLY A 56 -10.35 1.68 -7.65
N GLY A 57 -9.12 1.18 -7.87
CA GLY A 57 -8.64 -0.03 -7.19
C GLY A 57 -8.62 0.07 -5.66
N SER A 58 -8.45 1.28 -5.10
CA SER A 58 -8.53 1.48 -3.64
C SER A 58 -9.94 1.34 -3.09
N ALA A 59 -10.98 1.50 -3.92
CA ALA A 59 -12.36 1.20 -3.51
C ALA A 59 -12.53 -0.29 -3.23
N THR A 60 -11.92 -1.16 -4.05
CA THR A 60 -11.90 -2.61 -3.80
C THR A 60 -11.18 -2.95 -2.50
N ASN A 61 -10.04 -2.31 -2.22
CA ASN A 61 -9.35 -2.49 -0.93
C ASN A 61 -10.21 -2.03 0.25
N ALA A 62 -10.93 -0.90 0.12
CA ALA A 62 -11.83 -0.40 1.17
C ALA A 62 -12.99 -1.36 1.43
N THR A 63 -13.61 -1.90 0.37
CA THR A 63 -14.67 -2.92 0.50
C THR A 63 -14.13 -4.20 1.14
N HIS A 64 -12.98 -4.69 0.70
CA HIS A 64 -12.35 -5.88 1.28
C HIS A 64 -12.03 -5.67 2.76
N PHE A 65 -11.46 -4.52 3.13
CA PHE A 65 -11.16 -4.21 4.53
C PHE A 65 -12.43 -4.14 5.41
N ALA A 66 -13.57 -3.69 4.86
CA ALA A 66 -14.81 -3.59 5.62
C ALA A 66 -15.56 -4.94 5.76
N CYS A 67 -15.27 -5.91 4.88
CA CYS A 67 -15.98 -7.19 4.83
C CYS A 67 -15.22 -8.35 5.49
N ASP A 68 -13.90 -8.24 5.61
CA ASP A 68 -13.00 -9.26 6.18
C ASP A 68 -12.58 -8.89 7.60
#